data_AF-A0A8T0RIH1-F1
#
_entry.id   AF-A0A8T0RIH1-F1
#
_cell.length_a   1.000
_cell.length_b   1.000
_cell.length_c   1.000
_cell.angle_alpha   90.00
_cell.angle_beta   90.00
_cell.angle_gamma   90.00
#
_symmetry.space_group_name_H-M   'P 1'
#
loop_
_entity.id
_entity.type
_entity.pdbx_description
1 polymer ?
#
loop_
_entity_poly.entity_id
_entity_poly.type
_entity_poly.pdbx_seq_one_letter_code
_entity_poly.pdbx_strand_id
1 'polypeptide(L)'
;MGGKCPHRKVKKRRLSHKTARRGKFLLKADDAVYEELVKLADQGKDAQAKELPVDEDLPGMGQFYCLHCDRYFASESVKDEHYRSKRHKKRVKVMSGPAPHAT
;
A
#
# COMPACT_ATOMS: atom_id res chain seq x y z
N MET A 1 32.61 24.25 -15.24
CA MET A 1 31.56 25.28 -15.45
C MET A 1 30.18 24.60 -15.40
N GLY A 2 29.57 24.46 -14.22
CA GLY A 2 28.25 23.82 -14.06
C GLY A 2 27.20 24.86 -13.67
N GLY A 3 26.49 25.41 -14.65
CA GLY A 3 25.47 26.44 -14.46
C GLY A 3 24.30 25.94 -13.60
N LYS A 4 23.99 26.66 -12.53
CA LYS A 4 22.77 26.45 -11.75
C LYS A 4 21.67 27.30 -12.37
N CYS A 5 20.66 26.66 -12.96
CA CYS A 5 19.48 27.36 -13.49
C CYS A 5 18.82 28.20 -12.38
N PRO A 6 18.71 29.53 -12.54
CA PRO A 6 18.25 30.44 -11.49
C PRO A 6 16.79 30.22 -11.08
N HIS A 7 16.00 29.54 -11.92
CA HIS A 7 14.58 29.27 -11.66
C HIS A 7 14.26 27.85 -11.22
N ARG A 8 15.26 26.95 -11.15
CA ARG A 8 15.03 25.59 -10.68
C ARG A 8 15.06 25.59 -9.15
N LYS A 9 13.94 25.96 -8.53
CA LYS A 9 13.67 25.65 -7.12
C LYS A 9 13.52 24.15 -6.98
N VAL A 10 14.63 23.41 -7.02
CA VAL A 10 14.66 22.06 -6.46
C VAL A 10 14.48 22.27 -4.97
N LYS A 11 13.23 22.31 -4.49
CA LYS A 11 12.94 22.10 -3.07
C LYS A 11 13.68 20.82 -2.76
N LYS A 12 14.78 20.90 -2.00
CA LYS A 12 15.44 19.71 -1.47
C LYS A 12 14.36 19.05 -0.62
N ARG A 13 13.58 18.13 -1.19
CA ARG A 13 12.70 17.23 -0.45
C ARG A 13 13.65 16.34 0.33
N ARG A 14 14.25 16.90 1.38
CA ARG A 14 15.07 16.14 2.32
C ARG A 14 14.06 15.24 3.00
N LEU A 15 13.96 14.01 2.51
CA LEU A 15 13.27 12.92 3.18
C LEU A 15 14.13 12.55 4.41
N SER A 16 14.39 13.52 5.28
CA SER A 16 15.27 13.39 6.45
C SER A 16 14.65 12.40 7.43
N HIS A 17 13.35 12.55 7.68
CA HIS A 17 12.60 11.68 8.56
C HIS A 17 12.35 10.30 7.94
N LYS A 18 12.55 9.26 8.77
CA LYS A 18 12.32 7.86 8.42
C LYS A 18 10.88 7.62 7.93
N THR A 19 9.90 8.31 8.50
CA THR A 19 8.49 8.24 8.12
C THR A 19 8.24 8.72 6.69
N ALA A 20 8.85 9.84 6.28
CA ALA A 20 8.71 10.37 4.94
C ALA A 20 9.37 9.47 3.88
N ARG A 21 10.53 8.87 4.20
CA ARG A 21 11.18 7.87 3.33
C ARG A 21 10.33 6.61 3.19
N ARG A 22 9.80 6.11 4.32
CA ARG A 22 8.95 4.91 4.33
C ARG A 22 7.72 5.08 3.45
N GLY A 23 6.98 6.17 3.59
CA GLY A 23 5.80 6.43 2.79
C GLY A 23 6.07 6.59 1.29
N LYS A 24 7.31 7.00 0.92
CA LYS A 24 7.66 7.22 -0.48
C LYS A 24 8.26 5.99 -1.17
N PHE A 25 9.02 5.17 -0.45
CA PHE A 25 9.85 4.12 -1.06
C PHE A 25 9.58 2.70 -0.55
N LEU A 26 9.08 2.54 0.69
CA LEU A 26 8.96 1.22 1.32
C LEU A 26 7.53 0.69 1.34
N LEU A 27 6.54 1.57 1.23
CA LEU A 27 5.13 1.18 1.16
C LEU A 27 4.69 1.19 -0.30
N LYS A 28 3.89 0.20 -0.70
CA LYS A 28 3.22 0.24 -2.00
C LYS A 28 2.38 1.52 -2.11
N ALA A 29 2.57 2.22 -3.23
CA ALA A 29 1.78 3.40 -3.55
C ALA A 29 0.32 3.01 -3.86
N ASP A 30 -0.60 3.95 -3.72
CA ASP A 30 -2.02 3.68 -3.91
C ASP A 30 -2.32 3.25 -5.35
N ASP A 31 -1.61 3.77 -6.36
CA ASP A 31 -1.76 3.37 -7.76
C ASP A 31 -1.45 1.87 -7.98
N ALA A 32 -0.36 1.37 -7.39
CA ALA A 32 0.03 -0.04 -7.51
C ALA A 32 -1.01 -0.97 -6.86
N VAL A 33 -1.57 -0.56 -5.72
CA VAL A 33 -2.64 -1.32 -5.04
C VAL A 33 -3.92 -1.29 -5.89
N TYR A 34 -4.24 -0.17 -6.54
CA TYR A 34 -5.41 -0.03 -7.40
C TYR A 34 -5.30 -0.96 -8.62
N GLU A 35 -4.14 -0.98 -9.29
CA GLU A 35 -3.90 -1.89 -10.41
C GLU A 35 -4.00 -3.36 -10.00
N GLU A 36 -3.46 -3.75 -8.84
CA GLU A 36 -3.60 -5.11 -8.31
C GLU A 36 -5.08 -5.46 -8.06
N LEU A 37 -5.87 -4.53 -7.50
CA LEU A 37 -7.30 -4.72 -7.29
C LEU A 37 -8.09 -4.86 -8.59
N VAL A 38 -7.81 -4.02 -9.60
CA VAL A 38 -8.45 -4.11 -10.92
C VAL A 38 -8.14 -5.46 -11.58
N LYS A 39 -6.87 -5.87 -11.58
CA LYS A 39 -6.46 -7.18 -12.14
C LYS A 39 -7.16 -8.35 -11.44
N LEU A 40 -7.39 -8.25 -10.12
CA LEU A 40 -8.12 -9.28 -9.37
C LEU A 40 -9.61 -9.29 -9.70
N ALA A 41 -10.22 -8.11 -9.86
CA ALA A 41 -11.60 -7.97 -10.29
C ALA A 41 -11.83 -8.56 -11.70
N ASP A 42 -10.92 -8.28 -12.64
CA ASP A 42 -10.96 -8.85 -14.00
C ASP A 42 -10.81 -10.38 -13.99
N GLN A 43 -10.02 -10.90 -13.05
CA GLN A 43 -9.82 -12.34 -12.85
C GLN A 43 -10.97 -13.01 -12.08
N GLY A 44 -11.99 -12.25 -11.64
CA GLY A 44 -13.09 -12.75 -10.83
C GLY A 44 -12.65 -13.35 -9.49
N LYS A 45 -11.48 -12.95 -8.97
CA LYS A 45 -10.92 -13.46 -7.71
C LYS A 45 -11.09 -12.40 -6.63
N ASP A 46 -11.73 -12.77 -5.53
CA ASP A 46 -11.78 -11.91 -4.36
C ASP A 46 -10.36 -11.68 -3.82
N ALA A 47 -10.05 -10.44 -3.43
CA ALA A 47 -8.75 -10.02 -2.89
C ALA A 47 -8.32 -10.75 -1.60
N GLN A 48 -9.14 -11.70 -1.13
CA GLN A 48 -8.97 -12.50 0.08
C GLN A 48 -8.54 -13.95 -0.21
N ALA A 49 -8.59 -14.41 -1.46
CA ALA A 49 -8.65 -15.85 -1.77
C ALA A 49 -7.36 -16.49 -2.33
N LYS A 50 -6.24 -15.77 -2.41
CA LYS A 50 -4.96 -16.41 -2.74
C LYS A 50 -4.30 -16.82 -1.43
N GLU A 51 -4.35 -18.11 -1.12
CA GLU A 51 -3.47 -18.72 -0.12
C GLU A 51 -2.04 -18.37 -0.53
N LEU A 52 -1.43 -17.44 0.21
CA LEU A 52 -0.05 -17.07 0.01
C LEU A 52 0.81 -18.25 0.49
N PRO A 53 1.92 -18.55 -0.20
CA PRO A 53 2.85 -19.56 0.27
C PRO A 53 3.32 -19.21 1.70
N VAL A 54 3.40 -20.23 2.55
CA VAL A 54 3.86 -20.11 3.93
C VAL A 54 5.30 -19.59 3.90
N ASP A 55 5.50 -18.37 4.40
CA ASP A 55 6.80 -17.71 4.45
C ASP A 55 7.16 -17.44 5.92
N GLU A 56 8.17 -18.17 6.41
CA GLU A 56 8.62 -18.13 7.80
C GLU A 56 9.25 -16.78 8.19
N ASP A 57 9.70 -15.98 7.22
CA ASP A 57 10.29 -14.66 7.48
C ASP A 57 9.23 -13.56 7.74
N LEU A 58 7.97 -13.85 7.41
CA LEU A 58 6.87 -12.89 7.52
C LEU A 58 5.98 -13.13 8.75
N PRO A 59 5.41 -12.05 9.33
CA PRO A 59 4.47 -12.18 10.45
C PRO A 59 3.29 -13.07 10.08
N GLY A 60 2.95 -14.02 10.97
CA GLY A 60 1.85 -14.96 10.73
C GLY A 60 2.10 -15.89 9.54
N MET A 61 3.37 -16.20 9.26
CA MET A 61 3.82 -17.04 8.15
C MET A 61 3.35 -16.53 6.77
N GLY A 62 3.14 -15.21 6.65
CA GLY A 62 2.62 -14.59 5.41
C GLY A 62 1.13 -14.82 5.14
N GLN A 63 0.41 -15.57 5.99
CA GLN A 63 -0.96 -16.00 5.73
C GLN A 63 -2.00 -14.88 5.95
N PHE A 64 -1.78 -14.04 6.96
CA PHE A 64 -2.75 -13.00 7.33
C PHE A 64 -2.39 -11.64 6.70
N TYR A 65 -2.64 -11.50 5.40
CA TYR A 65 -2.32 -10.30 4.63
C TYR A 65 -3.56 -9.44 4.29
N CYS A 66 -3.42 -8.11 4.33
CA CYS A 66 -4.42 -7.16 3.83
C CYS A 66 -3.87 -6.37 2.64
N LEU A 67 -4.43 -6.63 1.46
CA LEU A 67 -4.01 -6.01 0.20
C LEU A 67 -4.26 -4.50 0.17
N HIS A 68 -5.38 -4.04 0.72
CA HIS A 68 -5.69 -2.61 0.79
C HIS A 68 -4.65 -1.82 1.56
N CYS A 69 -4.10 -2.39 2.64
CA CYS A 69 -3.21 -1.68 3.57
C CYS A 69 -1.74 -2.10 3.46
N ASP A 70 -1.41 -3.04 2.57
CA ASP A 70 -0.06 -3.60 2.37
C ASP A 70 0.58 -4.02 3.70
N ARG A 71 -0.15 -4.83 4.49
CA ARG A 71 0.26 -5.17 5.85
C ARG A 71 -0.06 -6.63 6.20
N TYR A 72 0.92 -7.28 6.83
CA TYR A 72 0.83 -8.61 7.41
C TYR A 72 0.45 -8.53 8.90
N PHE A 73 -0.30 -9.53 9.36
CA PHE A 73 -0.74 -9.69 10.74
C PHE A 73 -0.24 -11.03 11.30
N ALA A 74 -0.14 -11.11 12.63
CA ALA A 74 0.34 -12.32 13.30
C ALA A 74 -0.74 -13.40 13.42
N SER A 75 -2.02 -13.02 13.48
CA SER A 75 -3.15 -13.94 13.64
C SER A 75 -4.37 -13.46 12.85
N GLU A 76 -5.31 -14.38 12.65
CA GLU A 76 -6.61 -14.10 12.01
C GLU A 76 -7.44 -13.09 12.82
N SER A 77 -7.47 -13.22 14.14
CA SER A 77 -8.21 -12.30 15.02
C SER A 77 -7.77 -10.84 14.85
N VAL A 78 -6.47 -10.59 14.73
CA VAL A 78 -5.93 -9.24 14.52
C VAL A 78 -6.25 -8.71 13.12
N LYS A 79 -6.29 -9.60 12.12
CA LYS A 79 -6.72 -9.27 10.74
C LYS A 79 -8.20 -8.84 10.73
N ASP A 80 -9.06 -9.53 11.47
CA ASP A 80 -10.48 -9.19 11.59
C ASP A 80 -10.73 -7.87 12.31
N GLU A 81 -10.02 -7.63 13.42
CA GLU A 81 -10.03 -6.33 14.09
C GLU A 81 -9.55 -5.20 13.16
N HIS A 82 -8.54 -5.48 12.33
CA HIS A 82 -8.06 -4.54 11.33
C HIS A 82 -9.16 -4.16 10.32
N TYR A 83 -9.92 -5.13 9.80
CA TYR A 83 -11.03 -4.85 8.87
C TYR A 83 -12.12 -3.98 9.50
N ARG A 84 -12.38 -4.15 10.80
CA ARG A 84 -13.37 -3.33 11.53
C ARG A 84 -12.90 -1.90 11.78
N SER A 85 -11.60 -1.65 11.76
CA SER A 85 -10.98 -0.36 12.07
C SER A 85 -11.39 0.76 11.09
N LYS A 86 -11.50 1.99 11.60
CA LYS A 86 -11.82 3.19 10.79
C LYS A 86 -10.79 3.44 9.68
N ARG A 87 -9.51 3.12 9.95
CA ARG A 87 -8.41 3.31 9.00
C ARG A 87 -8.59 2.44 7.77
N HIS A 88 -8.89 1.16 7.97
CA HIS A 88 -9.13 0.23 6.88
C HIS A 88 -10.33 0.66 6.04
N LYS A 89 -11.48 0.93 6.68
CA LYS A 89 -12.70 1.39 6.01
C LYS A 89 -12.49 2.64 5.16
N LYS A 90 -11.71 3.61 5.66
CA LYS A 90 -11.36 4.81 4.90
C LYS A 90 -10.55 4.48 3.65
N ARG A 91 -9.59 3.54 3.74
CA ARG A 91 -8.75 3.16 2.61
C ARG A 91 -9.54 2.41 1.56
N VAL A 92 -10.38 1.45 1.93
CA VAL A 92 -11.30 0.77 1.00
C VAL A 92 -12.15 1.77 0.22
N LYS A 93 -12.71 2.78 0.90
CA LYS A 93 -13.50 3.84 0.24
C LYS A 93 -12.69 4.66 -0.77
N VAL A 94 -11.42 4.93 -0.50
CA VAL A 94 -10.53 5.62 -1.46
C VAL A 94 -10.24 4.73 -2.67
N MET A 95 -9.94 3.45 -2.43
CA MET A 95 -9.60 2.50 -3.49
C MET A 95 -10.79 2.10 -4.36
N SER A 96 -12.01 2.20 -3.84
CA SER A 96 -13.26 1.96 -4.60
C SER A 96 -13.66 3.13 -5.51
N GLY A 97 -12.97 4.27 -5.40
CA GLY A 97 -13.26 5.47 -6.19
C GLY A 97 -12.67 5.44 -7.60
N PRO A 98 -12.62 6.60 -8.29
CA PRO A 98 -11.86 6.73 -9.53
C PRO A 98 -10.37 6.44 -9.27
N ALA A 99 -9.65 6.10 -10.34
CA ALA A 99 -8.23 5.78 -10.26
C ALA A 99 -7.46 6.86 -9.46
N PRO A 100 -6.68 6.46 -8.44
CA PRO A 100 -5.88 7.41 -7.68
C PRO A 100 -4.95 8.19 -8.60
N HIS A 101 -4.75 9.48 -8.30
CA HIS A 101 -3.87 10.38 -9.05
C HIS A 101 -4.15 10.57 -10.55
N ALA A 102 -5.31 10.12 -11.06
CA ALA A 102 -5.79 10.49 -12.39
C ALA A 102 -6.37 11.91 -12.35
N THR A 103 -5.50 12.91 -12.56
CA THR A 103 -5.89 14.29 -12.90
C THR A 103 -5.69 14.54 -14.37
#